data_AF-A0A227J2J9-F1
#
_entry.id   AF-A0A227J2J9-F1
#
_cell.length_a   1.000
_cell.length_b   1.000
_cell.length_c   1.000
_cell.angle_alpha   90.00
_cell.angle_beta   90.00
_cell.angle_gamma   90.00
#
_symmetry.space_group_name_H-M   'P 1'
#
loop_
_entity.id
_entity.type
_entity.pdbx_description
1 polymer ?
#
loop_
_entity_poly.entity_id
_entity_poly.type
_entity_poly.pdbx_seq_one_letter_code
_entity_poly.pdbx_strand_id
1 'polypeptide(L)' 'MSDLNLFRYYQRLLSFGVGNEAKTTLQEIADLLFTSPRHARSLLAQMQEIAWLSWRPKPGRNQRS' A
#
# COMPACT_ATOMS: atom_id res chain seq x y z
N MET A 1 -2.03 -1.64 15.44
CA MET A 1 -2.84 -2.68 14.74
C MET A 1 -2.25 -4.03 15.13
N SER A 2 -3.01 -5.13 15.20
CA SER A 2 -2.39 -6.45 15.47
C SER A 2 -1.68 -6.99 14.22
N ASP A 3 -0.63 -7.81 14.40
CA ASP A 3 0.13 -8.41 13.30
C ASP A 3 -0.76 -9.18 12.31
N LEU A 4 -1.74 -9.93 12.83
CA LEU A 4 -2.69 -10.68 12.01
C LEU A 4 -3.52 -9.76 11.09
N ASN A 5 -3.93 -8.59 11.58
CA ASN A 5 -4.68 -7.65 10.75
C ASN A 5 -3.79 -7.02 9.68
N LEU A 6 -2.56 -6.64 10.03
CA LEU A 6 -1.60 -6.10 9.06
C LEU A 6 -1.31 -7.12 7.95
N PHE A 7 -1.11 -8.39 8.31
CA PHE A 7 -0.91 -9.48 7.35
C PHE A 7 -2.10 -9.65 6.39
N ARG A 8 -3.34 -9.58 6.88
CA ARG A 8 -4.53 -9.65 6.03
C ARG A 8 -4.59 -8.53 4.99
N TYR A 9 -4.17 -7.31 5.35
CA TYR A 9 -4.04 -6.23 4.37
C TYR A 9 -2.91 -6.50 3.38
N TYR A 10 -1.77 -7.00 3.84
CA TYR A 10 -0.65 -7.34 2.96
C TYR A 10 -1.03 -8.41 1.92
N GLN A 11 -1.78 -9.44 2.32
CA GLN A 11 -2.27 -10.47 1.40
C GLN A 11 -3.07 -9.89 0.22
N ARG A 12 -3.81 -8.79 0.42
CA ARG A 12 -4.55 -8.12 -0.66
C ARG A 12 -3.64 -7.45 -1.68
N LEU A 13 -2.44 -7.02 -1.25
CA LEU A 13 -1.44 -6.39 -2.13
C LEU A 13 -0.71 -7.42 -3.01
N LEU A 14 -0.84 -8.72 -2.76
CA LEU A 14 -0.18 -9.77 -3.55
C LEU A 14 -0.62 -9.79 -5.02
N SER A 15 -1.74 -9.13 -5.37
CA SER A 15 -2.16 -8.93 -6.76
C SER A 15 -1.16 -8.12 -7.59
N PHE A 16 -0.30 -7.32 -6.96
CA PHE A 16 0.81 -6.62 -7.64
C PHE A 16 2.01 -7.53 -7.95
N GLY A 17 2.03 -8.76 -7.42
CA GLY A 17 3.17 -9.66 -7.45
C GLY A 17 4.21 -9.33 -6.37
N VAL A 18 5.04 -10.33 -6.04
CA VAL A 18 6.10 -10.22 -5.03
C VAL A 18 7.43 -9.97 -5.74
N GLY A 19 8.19 -8.97 -5.27
CA GLY A 19 9.50 -8.62 -5.84
C GLY A 19 9.43 -7.77 -7.12
N ASN A 20 8.23 -7.45 -7.61
CA ASN A 20 8.04 -6.58 -8.76
C ASN A 20 7.83 -5.12 -8.33
N GLU A 21 8.43 -4.18 -9.04
CA GLU A 21 8.08 -2.77 -8.89
C GLU A 21 6.77 -2.49 -9.65
N ALA A 22 5.76 -2.01 -8.92
CA ALA A 22 4.49 -1.58 -9.51
C ALA A 22 4.29 -0.07 -9.33
N LYS A 23 3.89 0.61 -10.42
CA LYS A 23 3.42 1.99 -10.34
C LYS A 23 1.94 1.97 -9.98
N THR A 24 1.60 2.52 -8.83
CA THR A 24 0.22 2.65 -8.36
C THR A 24 0.04 3.94 -7.58
N THR A 25 -1.21 4.35 -7.39
CA THR A 25 -1.57 5.50 -6.58
C THR A 25 -1.99 5.07 -5.18
N LEU A 26 -1.93 6.00 -4.23
CA LEU A 26 -2.46 5.75 -2.89
C LEU A 26 -3.97 5.48 -2.90
N GLN A 27 -4.70 6.04 -3.87
CA GLN A 27 -6.14 5.80 -4.03
C GLN A 27 -6.40 4.35 -4.45
N GLU A 28 -5.70 3.86 -5.47
CA GLU A 28 -5.82 2.46 -5.93
C GLU A 28 -5.50 1.47 -4.80
N ILE A 29 -4.46 1.75 -3.99
CA ILE A 29 -4.18 0.93 -2.80
C ILE A 29 -5.33 1.02 -1.79
N ALA A 30 -5.86 2.21 -1.53
CA ALA A 30 -6.97 2.37 -0.59
C ALA A 30 -8.19 1.56 -1.02
N ASP A 31 -8.53 1.60 -2.31
CA ASP A 31 -9.63 0.86 -2.92
C ASP A 31 -9.40 -0.66 -2.79
N LEU A 32 -8.19 -1.14 -3.11
CA LEU A 32 -7.81 -2.55 -2.99
C LEU A 32 -7.84 -3.06 -1.54
N LEU A 33 -7.45 -2.21 -0.59
CA LEU A 33 -7.46 -2.53 0.83
C LEU A 33 -8.85 -2.37 1.45
N PHE A 34 -9.83 -1.79 0.75
CA PHE A 34 -11.14 -1.38 1.27
C PHE A 34 -11.01 -0.41 2.46
N THR A 35 -10.15 0.61 2.31
CA THR A 35 -9.86 1.59 3.36
C THR A 35 -9.84 3.01 2.78
N SER A 36 -9.71 4.02 3.64
CA SER A 36 -9.45 5.39 3.17
C SER A 36 -7.99 5.57 2.76
N PRO A 37 -7.65 6.50 1.84
CA PRO A 37 -6.25 6.81 1.49
C PRO A 37 -5.38 7.18 2.70
N ARG A 38 -5.98 7.83 3.71
CA ARG A 38 -5.30 8.14 4.97
C ARG A 38 -4.90 6.87 5.72
N HIS A 39 -5.82 5.91 5.84
CA HIS A 39 -5.53 4.66 6.53
C HIS A 39 -4.59 3.76 5.73
N ALA A 40 -4.77 3.67 4.41
CA ALA A 40 -3.86 2.99 3.51
C ALA A 40 -2.41 3.49 3.68
N ARG A 41 -2.21 4.81 3.81
CA ARG A 41 -0.87 5.38 4.06
C ARG A 41 -0.28 4.87 5.38
N SER A 42 -1.07 4.82 6.46
CA SER A 42 -0.62 4.27 7.74
C SER A 42 -0.31 2.78 7.66
N LEU A 43 -1.07 2.00 6.88
CA LEU A 43 -0.81 0.58 6.65
C LEU A 43 0.50 0.37 5.89
N LEU A 44 0.72 1.12 4.81
CA LEU A 44 1.95 1.05 4.02
C LEU A 44 3.18 1.42 4.85
N ALA A 45 3.08 2.44 5.72
CA ALA A 45 4.15 2.81 6.64
C ALA A 45 4.48 1.66 7.60
N GLN A 46 3.47 1.05 8.24
CA GLN A 46 3.67 -0.10 9.13
C GLN A 46 4.29 -1.30 8.40
N MET A 47 3.81 -1.62 7.19
CA MET A 47 4.37 -2.72 6.38
C MET A 47 5.83 -2.44 5.97
N GLN A 48 6.18 -1.17 5.73
CA GLN A 48 7.54 -0.78 5.38
C GLN A 48 8.48 -0.81 6.59
N GLU A 49 8.02 -0.45 7.79
CA GLU A 49 8.81 -0.54 9.04
C GLU A 49 9.26 -1.98 9.32
N ILE A 50 8.44 -2.97 8.95
CA ILE A 50 8.75 -4.40 9.07
C ILE A 50 9.28 -5.03 7.75
N ALA A 51 9.68 -4.19 6.80
CA ALA A 51 10.32 -4.56 5.54
C ALA A 51 9.51 -5.52 4.63
N TRP A 52 8.18 -5.52 4.70
CA TRP A 52 7.34 -6.33 3.80
C TRP A 52 7.23 -5.75 2.38
N LEU A 53 7.38 -4.43 2.26
CA LEU A 53 7.36 -3.71 0.98
C LEU A 53 8.13 -2.40 1.09
N SER A 54 8.40 -1.76 -0.05
CA SER A 54 8.96 -0.41 -0.13
C SER A 54 7.96 0.52 -0.80
N TRP A 55 7.35 1.42 -0.04
CA TRP A 55 6.46 2.45 -0.57
C TRP A 55 7.21 3.75 -0.81
N ARG A 56 7.35 4.15 -2.08
CA ARG A 56 8.04 5.39 -2.48
C ARG A 56 7.04 6.40 -3.05
N PRO A 57 6.32 7.16 -2.20
CA PRO A 57 5.35 8.13 -2.68
C PRO A 57 6.10 9.23 -3.42
N LYS A 58 5.77 9.45 -4.70
CA LYS A 58 6.21 10.64 -5.42
C LYS A 58 5.18 11.75 -5.22
N PRO A 59 5.59 12.97 -4.82
CA PRO A 59 4.69 14.11 -4.78
C PRO A 59 4.26 14.43 -6.22
N GLY A 60 3.04 14.03 -6.55
CA GLY A 60 2.40 14.32 -7.82
C GLY A 60 0.93 14.57 -7.54
N ARG A 61 0.53 15.85 -7.50
CA ARG A 61 -0.89 16.20 -7.55
C ARG A 61 -1.39 15.72 -8.92
N ASN A 62 -2.28 14.72 -8.97
CA ASN A 62 -3.05 14.37 -10.17
C ASN A 62 -2.24 14.12 -11.47
N GLN A 63 -1.10 13.44 -11.44
CA GLN A 63 -0.38 13.06 -12.69
C GLN A 63 -1.00 11.82 -13.37
N ARG A 64 -2.29 11.89 -13.69
CA ARG A 64 -2.90 11.12 -14.80
C ARG A 64 -3.15 12.12 -15.93
N SER A 65 -2.21 12.22 -16.85
CA SER A 65 -2.46 12.66 -18.23
C SER A 65 -2.68 11.42 -19.09
#